data_AF-A0A067MCP4-F1
#
_entry.id   AF-A0A067MCP4-F1
#
_cell.length_a   1.000
_cell.length_b   1.000
_cell.length_c   1.000
_cell.angle_alpha   90.00
_cell.angle_beta   90.00
_cell.angle_gamma   90.00
#
_symmetry.space_group_name_H-M   'P 1'
#
loop_
_entity.id
_entity.type
_entity.pdbx_description
1 polymer ?
#
loop_
_entity_poly.entity_id
_entity_poly.type
_entity_poly.pdbx_seq_one_letter_code
_entity_poly.pdbx_strand_id
1 'polypeptide(L)'
;MESNNLHAAWDHYMENTSRPGDLYPPPIPCLPMEILILIFIYVKRDTPVYLIDSILHSLARVSRKWRGIILGTPSLWTTICDVPHAEKLIARSGALPLQIVRTAEHGLGLLEYTSLVSSHIQRWDSCEIRGLTSERDETLSLSQNPAPALQSLAISIYHNDGSIAFDADRYTSYMITFMVTAPRLRELTLNGVSIPWDSALFASLTSLHLGYVEYWGPDSVCLLLGALRASTCLEYLCIEKLEVAMWFESADVIKLPVQLAHLQLLHIKQLQWLQHDLLPYIIIPPSSQLE
;
A
#
# COMPACT_ATOMS: atom_id res chain seq x y z
N MET A 1 -17.25 -24.95 -79.30
CA MET A 1 -17.81 -26.27 -78.91
C MET A 1 -16.93 -26.80 -77.78
N GLU A 2 -16.95 -26.11 -76.64
CA GLU A 2 -16.05 -26.34 -75.50
C GLU A 2 -16.76 -25.79 -74.26
N SER A 3 -17.06 -26.64 -73.28
CA SER A 3 -17.31 -26.30 -71.87
C SER A 3 -17.96 -27.51 -71.18
N ASN A 4 -17.17 -28.54 -70.85
CA ASN A 4 -17.60 -29.57 -69.89
C ASN A 4 -16.42 -30.40 -69.36
N ASN A 5 -15.38 -29.77 -68.83
CA ASN A 5 -14.28 -30.52 -68.19
C ASN A 5 -13.55 -29.78 -67.05
N LEU A 6 -14.16 -28.75 -66.45
CA LEU A 6 -13.56 -28.00 -65.34
C LEU A 6 -14.15 -28.33 -63.96
N HIS A 7 -15.24 -29.11 -63.87
CA HIS A 7 -15.86 -29.44 -62.58
C HIS A 7 -15.31 -30.73 -61.94
N ALA A 8 -14.93 -31.73 -62.73
CA ALA A 8 -14.44 -33.02 -62.21
C ALA A 8 -13.00 -32.98 -61.65
N ALA A 9 -12.22 -31.94 -61.97
CA ALA A 9 -10.84 -31.81 -61.48
C ALA A 9 -10.75 -31.18 -60.07
N TRP A 10 -11.81 -30.51 -59.61
CA TRP A 10 -11.83 -29.85 -58.30
C TRP A 10 -12.27 -30.79 -57.17
N ASP A 11 -13.18 -31.72 -57.47
CA ASP A 11 -13.66 -32.68 -56.46
C ASP A 11 -12.59 -33.72 -56.08
N HIS A 12 -11.72 -34.11 -57.02
CA HIS A 12 -10.61 -35.02 -56.72
C HIS A 12 -9.46 -34.34 -55.94
N TYR A 13 -9.40 -32.99 -55.92
CA TYR A 13 -8.41 -32.23 -55.15
C TYR A 13 -8.87 -31.90 -53.72
N MET A 14 -10.17 -32.04 -53.43
CA MET A 14 -10.74 -31.75 -52.11
C MET A 14 -10.91 -32.99 -51.20
N GLU A 15 -10.75 -34.20 -51.71
CA GLU A 15 -10.90 -35.44 -50.91
C GLU A 15 -9.60 -35.97 -50.28
N ASN A 16 -8.44 -35.32 -50.47
CA ASN A 16 -7.16 -35.87 -50.00
C ASN A 16 -6.31 -34.95 -49.12
N THR A 17 -6.89 -33.90 -48.53
CA THR A 17 -6.20 -33.12 -47.48
C THR A 17 -6.59 -33.65 -46.11
N SER A 18 -6.13 -34.88 -45.83
CA SER A 18 -5.89 -35.29 -44.45
C SER A 18 -5.03 -34.22 -43.79
N ARG A 19 -5.60 -33.42 -42.89
CA ARG A 19 -4.85 -32.47 -42.07
C ARG A 19 -3.73 -33.27 -41.40
N PRO A 20 -2.45 -32.91 -41.56
CA PRO A 20 -1.41 -33.45 -40.69
C PRO A 20 -1.64 -32.86 -39.30
N GLY A 21 -2.42 -33.58 -38.49
CA GLY A 21 -2.35 -33.45 -37.05
C GLY A 21 -0.93 -33.80 -36.59
N ASP A 22 -0.46 -33.08 -35.59
CA ASP A 22 0.64 -33.50 -34.70
C ASP A 22 2.10 -33.30 -35.15
N LEU A 23 2.48 -32.11 -35.65
CA LEU A 23 3.92 -31.75 -35.73
C LEU A 23 4.35 -30.44 -35.06
N TYR A 24 3.43 -29.70 -34.43
CA TYR A 24 3.81 -28.66 -33.48
C TYR A 24 3.01 -28.89 -32.21
N PRO A 25 3.66 -29.15 -31.05
CA PRO A 25 2.94 -28.98 -29.80
C PRO A 25 2.37 -27.55 -29.82
N PRO A 26 1.12 -27.32 -29.37
CA PRO A 26 0.61 -25.96 -29.23
C PRO A 26 1.66 -25.14 -28.47
N PRO A 27 1.82 -23.82 -28.68
CA PRO A 27 2.97 -23.09 -28.12
C PRO A 27 2.99 -22.97 -26.59
N ILE A 28 1.88 -23.29 -25.90
CA ILE A 28 1.66 -23.03 -24.47
C ILE A 28 2.16 -24.13 -23.48
N PRO A 29 2.35 -25.42 -23.81
CA PRO A 29 2.91 -26.41 -22.89
C PRO A 29 4.39 -26.17 -22.57
N CYS A 30 5.13 -25.41 -23.39
CA CYS A 30 6.59 -25.36 -23.37
C CYS A 30 7.21 -24.48 -22.28
N LEU A 31 6.43 -23.60 -21.63
CA LEU A 31 6.96 -22.77 -20.53
C LEU A 31 7.01 -23.58 -19.22
N PRO A 32 8.17 -23.66 -18.55
CA PRO A 32 8.27 -24.21 -17.20
C PRO A 32 7.33 -23.49 -16.22
N MET A 33 6.90 -24.17 -15.17
CA MET A 33 5.93 -23.60 -14.21
C MET A 33 6.51 -22.39 -13.47
N GLU A 34 7.82 -22.40 -13.22
CA GLU A 34 8.57 -21.34 -12.53
C GLU A 34 8.50 -20.03 -13.33
N ILE A 35 8.64 -20.12 -14.66
CA ILE A 35 8.55 -18.96 -15.54
C ILE A 35 7.12 -18.40 -15.56
N LEU A 36 6.11 -19.28 -15.59
CA LEU A 36 4.72 -18.84 -15.51
C LEU A 36 4.41 -18.15 -14.18
N ILE A 37 4.90 -18.69 -13.05
CA ILE A 37 4.75 -18.07 -11.73
C ILE A 37 5.40 -16.68 -11.72
N LEU A 38 6.63 -16.55 -12.24
CA LEU A 38 7.30 -15.25 -12.35
C LEU A 38 6.48 -14.27 -13.18
N ILE A 39 5.97 -14.67 -14.33
CA ILE A 39 5.09 -13.83 -15.17
C ILE A 39 3.87 -13.37 -14.35
N PHE A 40 3.20 -14.27 -13.62
CA PHE A 40 2.04 -13.91 -12.80
C PHE A 40 2.39 -12.95 -11.66
N ILE A 41 3.57 -13.11 -11.04
CA ILE A 41 4.06 -12.18 -10.02
C ILE A 41 4.31 -10.79 -10.63
N TYR A 42 4.93 -10.71 -11.82
CA TYR A 42 5.15 -9.44 -12.52
C TYR A 42 3.81 -8.78 -12.90
N VAL A 43 2.87 -9.55 -13.45
CA VAL A 43 1.52 -9.03 -13.76
C VAL A 43 0.86 -8.51 -12.49
N LYS A 44 0.89 -9.26 -11.38
CA LYS A 44 0.35 -8.81 -10.09
C LYS A 44 0.98 -7.50 -9.65
N ARG A 45 2.31 -7.37 -9.76
CA ARG A 45 3.07 -6.18 -9.32
C ARG A 45 2.67 -4.93 -10.09
N ASP A 46 2.47 -5.04 -11.40
CA ASP A 46 2.16 -3.90 -12.26
C ASP A 46 0.63 -3.66 -12.41
N THR A 47 -0.19 -4.45 -11.70
CA THR A 47 -1.66 -4.31 -11.69
C THR A 47 -2.11 -3.48 -10.49
N PRO A 48 -3.02 -2.50 -10.67
CA PRO A 48 -3.66 -1.80 -9.54
C PRO A 48 -4.29 -2.79 -8.56
N VAL A 49 -4.09 -2.57 -7.27
CA VAL A 49 -4.40 -3.56 -6.22
C VAL A 49 -5.84 -4.09 -6.29
N TYR A 50 -6.81 -3.21 -6.53
CA TYR A 50 -8.24 -3.57 -6.64
C TYR A 50 -8.56 -4.45 -7.87
N LEU A 51 -7.67 -4.56 -8.85
CA LEU A 51 -7.80 -5.42 -10.03
C LEU A 51 -7.05 -6.75 -9.93
N ILE A 52 -6.19 -6.93 -8.91
CA ILE A 52 -5.34 -8.13 -8.78
C ILE A 52 -6.18 -9.41 -8.78
N ASP A 53 -7.28 -9.43 -8.03
CA ASP A 53 -8.11 -10.62 -7.97
C ASP A 53 -8.76 -10.95 -9.33
N SER A 54 -9.28 -9.92 -10.01
CA SER A 54 -9.90 -10.06 -11.33
C SER A 54 -8.90 -10.51 -12.41
N ILE A 55 -7.67 -9.95 -12.40
CA ILE A 55 -6.63 -10.34 -13.34
C ILE A 55 -6.19 -11.79 -13.10
N LEU A 56 -6.01 -12.21 -11.84
CA LEU A 56 -5.63 -13.59 -11.52
C LEU A 56 -6.72 -14.59 -11.92
N HIS A 57 -7.99 -14.25 -11.70
CA HIS A 57 -9.11 -15.08 -12.17
C HIS A 57 -9.18 -15.13 -13.70
N SER A 58 -8.88 -14.03 -14.39
CA SER A 58 -8.82 -13.99 -15.86
C SER A 58 -7.68 -14.85 -16.41
N LEU A 59 -6.49 -14.76 -15.83
CA LEU A 59 -5.33 -15.60 -16.19
C LEU A 59 -5.62 -17.09 -15.92
N ALA A 60 -6.31 -17.40 -14.82
CA ALA A 60 -6.72 -18.76 -14.48
C ALA A 60 -7.75 -19.36 -15.46
N ARG A 61 -8.32 -18.58 -16.38
CA ARG A 61 -9.24 -19.07 -17.43
C ARG A 61 -8.54 -19.41 -18.75
N VAL A 62 -7.27 -19.03 -18.92
CA VAL A 62 -6.52 -19.24 -20.17
C VAL A 62 -6.30 -20.73 -20.45
N SER A 63 -5.91 -21.52 -19.45
CA SER A 63 -5.73 -22.97 -19.58
C SER A 63 -5.86 -23.70 -18.24
N ARG A 64 -6.05 -25.03 -18.29
CA ARG A 64 -6.04 -25.88 -17.08
C ARG A 64 -4.70 -25.82 -16.34
N LYS A 65 -3.58 -25.73 -17.06
CA LYS A 65 -2.23 -25.58 -16.49
C LYS A 65 -2.10 -24.26 -15.73
N TRP A 66 -2.52 -23.15 -16.35
CA TRP A 66 -2.46 -21.81 -15.72
C TRP A 66 -3.36 -21.76 -14.49
N ARG A 67 -4.57 -22.30 -14.58
CA ARG A 67 -5.48 -22.42 -13.43
C ARG A 67 -4.84 -23.17 -12.27
N GLY A 68 -4.25 -24.33 -12.53
CA GLY A 68 -3.59 -25.15 -11.51
C GLY A 68 -2.43 -24.41 -10.83
N ILE A 69 -1.59 -23.74 -11.62
CA ILE A 69 -0.47 -22.95 -11.10
C ILE A 69 -0.97 -21.78 -10.26
N ILE A 70 -1.89 -20.96 -10.79
CA ILE A 70 -2.38 -19.76 -10.11
C ILE A 70 -3.08 -20.12 -8.80
N LEU A 71 -4.00 -21.08 -8.81
CA LEU A 71 -4.70 -21.51 -7.59
C LEU A 71 -3.78 -22.23 -6.60
N GLY A 72 -2.74 -22.91 -7.09
CA GLY A 72 -1.77 -23.65 -6.28
C GLY A 72 -0.57 -22.84 -5.80
N THR A 73 -0.50 -21.54 -6.10
CA THR A 73 0.63 -20.67 -5.71
C THR A 73 0.17 -19.64 -4.67
N PRO A 74 0.41 -19.88 -3.36
CA PRO A 74 -0.09 -19.02 -2.30
C PRO A 74 0.36 -17.55 -2.36
N SER A 75 1.58 -17.28 -2.86
CA SER A 75 2.14 -15.92 -2.94
C SER A 75 1.36 -14.97 -3.87
N LEU A 76 0.56 -15.50 -4.79
CA LEU A 76 -0.33 -14.70 -5.62
C LEU A 76 -1.55 -14.17 -4.86
N TRP A 77 -1.89 -14.78 -3.72
CA TRP A 77 -3.11 -14.50 -2.94
C TRP A 77 -2.85 -13.73 -1.64
N THR A 78 -1.65 -13.16 -1.47
CA THR A 78 -1.27 -12.44 -0.24
C THR A 78 -1.82 -11.03 -0.13
N THR A 79 -2.32 -10.46 -1.23
CA THR A 79 -2.92 -9.11 -1.24
C THR A 79 -4.42 -9.24 -1.05
N ILE A 80 -4.91 -8.78 0.10
CA ILE A 80 -6.29 -8.94 0.53
C ILE A 80 -7.00 -7.59 0.38
N CYS A 81 -7.82 -7.48 -0.66
CA CYS A 81 -8.64 -6.31 -0.91
C CYS A 81 -10.00 -6.42 -0.21
N ASP A 82 -10.72 -5.31 -0.10
CA ASP A 82 -12.08 -5.19 0.45
C ASP A 82 -13.17 -5.78 -0.45
N VAL A 83 -12.98 -7.02 -0.91
CA VAL A 83 -13.89 -7.75 -1.79
C VAL A 83 -14.69 -8.81 -1.03
N PRO A 84 -15.93 -9.15 -1.45
CA PRO A 84 -16.80 -10.11 -0.74
C PRO A 84 -16.21 -11.51 -0.51
N HIS A 85 -15.21 -11.90 -1.29
CA HIS A 85 -14.55 -13.21 -1.20
C HIS A 85 -13.13 -13.15 -0.63
N ALA A 86 -12.79 -12.10 0.12
CA ALA A 86 -11.50 -11.93 0.77
C ALA A 86 -11.09 -13.16 1.62
N GLU A 87 -12.03 -13.82 2.30
CA GLU A 87 -11.75 -15.06 3.05
C GLU A 87 -11.13 -16.16 2.17
N LYS A 88 -11.56 -16.27 0.91
CA LYS A 88 -10.99 -17.26 -0.02
C LYS A 88 -9.57 -16.90 -0.41
N LEU A 89 -9.26 -15.61 -0.52
CA LEU A 89 -7.90 -15.13 -0.80
C LEU A 89 -6.99 -15.43 0.39
N ILE A 90 -7.46 -15.15 1.61
CA ILE A 90 -6.75 -15.48 2.85
C ILE A 90 -6.50 -16.99 2.93
N ALA A 91 -7.51 -17.83 2.70
CA ALA A 91 -7.35 -19.27 2.71
C ALA A 91 -6.31 -19.76 1.68
N ARG A 92 -6.31 -19.18 0.48
CA ARG A 92 -5.33 -19.50 -0.58
C ARG A 92 -3.91 -19.02 -0.27
N SER A 93 -3.77 -17.93 0.48
CA SER A 93 -2.46 -17.38 0.89
C SER A 93 -1.68 -18.30 1.85
N GLY A 94 -2.34 -19.31 2.44
CA GLY A 94 -1.73 -20.23 3.39
C GLY A 94 -1.29 -19.50 4.66
N ALA A 95 -0.02 -19.63 5.02
CA ALA A 95 0.59 -18.97 6.19
C ALA A 95 1.47 -17.76 5.82
N LEU A 96 1.46 -17.33 4.56
CA LEU A 96 2.33 -16.25 4.09
C LEU A 96 1.95 -14.89 4.71
N PRO A 97 2.89 -13.93 4.78
CA PRO A 97 2.58 -12.57 5.18
C PRO A 97 1.52 -11.93 4.26
N LEU A 98 0.65 -11.11 4.86
CA LEU A 98 -0.51 -10.52 4.19
C LEU A 98 -0.31 -9.02 3.98
N GLN A 99 -0.69 -8.57 2.79
CA GLN A 99 -0.86 -7.17 2.45
C GLN A 99 -2.35 -6.84 2.49
N ILE A 100 -2.76 -6.01 3.44
CA ILE A 100 -4.16 -5.60 3.64
C ILE A 100 -4.37 -4.27 2.94
N VAL A 101 -5.37 -4.19 2.07
CA VAL A 101 -5.68 -2.97 1.31
C VAL A 101 -7.18 -2.74 1.27
N ARG A 102 -7.63 -1.61 1.79
CA ARG A 102 -9.01 -1.12 1.64
C ARG A 102 -9.02 0.17 0.84
N THR A 103 -9.72 0.20 -0.29
CA THR A 103 -9.82 1.41 -1.12
C THR A 103 -11.04 2.26 -0.80
N ALA A 104 -12.05 1.72 -0.11
CA ALA A 104 -13.30 2.38 0.29
C ALA A 104 -14.20 2.88 -0.86
N GLU A 105 -13.84 2.61 -2.11
CA GLU A 105 -14.61 3.05 -3.28
C GLU A 105 -15.71 2.03 -3.66
N HIS A 106 -15.38 0.73 -3.70
CA HIS A 106 -16.21 -0.29 -4.34
C HIS A 106 -16.18 -1.66 -3.63
N GLY A 107 -16.18 -1.65 -2.29
CA GLY A 107 -15.92 -2.84 -1.49
C GLY A 107 -16.87 -3.05 -0.31
N LEU A 108 -16.46 -3.95 0.58
CA LEU A 108 -17.11 -4.21 1.86
C LEU A 108 -17.06 -2.96 2.76
N GLY A 109 -18.08 -2.80 3.61
CA GLY A 109 -18.05 -1.78 4.66
C GLY A 109 -16.86 -2.00 5.60
N LEU A 110 -16.37 -0.94 6.26
CA LEU A 110 -15.16 -1.05 7.09
C LEU A 110 -15.31 -2.12 8.16
N LEU A 111 -16.40 -2.12 8.91
CA LEU A 111 -16.64 -3.10 9.97
C LEU A 111 -16.64 -4.55 9.44
N GLU A 112 -17.28 -4.78 8.30
CA GLU A 112 -17.33 -6.10 7.66
C GLU A 112 -15.92 -6.54 7.23
N TYR A 113 -15.20 -5.67 6.51
CA TYR A 113 -13.85 -5.97 6.06
C TYR A 113 -12.88 -6.22 7.20
N THR A 114 -12.92 -5.37 8.23
CA THR A 114 -12.02 -5.44 9.38
C THR A 114 -12.28 -6.68 10.23
N SER A 115 -13.54 -7.07 10.41
CA SER A 115 -13.88 -8.31 11.10
C SER A 115 -13.27 -9.54 10.41
N LEU A 116 -13.19 -9.51 9.08
CA LEU A 116 -12.61 -10.57 8.26
C LEU A 116 -11.08 -10.62 8.39
N VAL A 117 -10.40 -9.47 8.27
CA VAL A 117 -8.92 -9.45 8.21
C VAL A 117 -8.24 -9.42 9.57
N SER A 118 -8.88 -8.88 10.62
CA SER A 118 -8.28 -8.67 11.95
C SER A 118 -7.90 -9.97 12.66
N SER A 119 -8.65 -11.05 12.41
CA SER A 119 -8.32 -12.40 12.92
C SER A 119 -6.97 -12.93 12.44
N HIS A 120 -6.40 -12.31 11.40
CA HIS A 120 -5.12 -12.67 10.79
C HIS A 120 -4.03 -11.62 11.00
N ILE A 121 -4.22 -10.67 11.94
CA ILE A 121 -3.31 -9.53 12.15
C ILE A 121 -1.85 -9.91 12.42
N GLN A 122 -1.62 -11.08 13.01
CA GLN A 122 -0.28 -11.62 13.27
C GLN A 122 0.56 -11.82 12.00
N ARG A 123 -0.10 -11.91 10.85
CA ARG A 123 0.52 -12.11 9.53
C ARG A 123 0.58 -10.83 8.70
N TRP A 124 0.03 -9.72 9.18
CA TRP A 124 0.03 -8.48 8.42
C TRP A 124 1.46 -7.96 8.29
N ASP A 125 1.91 -7.81 7.06
CA ASP A 125 3.22 -7.27 6.69
C ASP A 125 3.10 -5.80 6.29
N SER A 126 2.05 -5.48 5.54
CA SER A 126 1.70 -4.12 5.15
C SER A 126 0.19 -3.91 5.24
N CYS A 127 -0.25 -2.72 5.66
CA CYS A 127 -1.66 -2.38 5.78
C CYS A 127 -1.93 -0.98 5.23
N GLU A 128 -2.78 -0.87 4.20
CA GLU A 128 -3.31 0.39 3.68
C GLU A 128 -4.82 0.44 3.90
N ILE A 129 -5.29 1.38 4.72
CA ILE A 129 -6.71 1.57 5.00
C ILE A 129 -7.11 2.98 4.62
N ARG A 130 -8.02 3.08 3.66
CA ARG A 130 -8.80 4.29 3.42
C ARG A 130 -10.08 4.19 4.21
N GLY A 131 -10.30 5.14 5.11
CA GLY A 131 -11.49 5.25 5.95
C GLY A 131 -12.31 6.48 5.58
N LEU A 132 -13.62 6.46 5.85
CA LEU A 132 -14.44 7.67 5.79
C LEU A 132 -14.43 8.39 7.14
N THR A 133 -14.71 9.70 7.16
CA THR A 133 -14.82 10.47 8.41
C THR A 133 -15.86 9.88 9.37
N SER A 134 -16.93 9.28 8.85
CA SER A 134 -17.94 8.57 9.65
C SER A 134 -17.44 7.27 10.26
N GLU A 135 -16.37 6.69 9.72
CA GLU A 135 -15.77 5.41 10.13
C GLU A 135 -14.45 5.63 10.91
N ARG A 136 -14.17 6.86 11.33
CA ARG A 136 -12.87 7.26 11.90
C ARG A 136 -12.49 6.43 13.11
N ASP A 137 -13.37 6.35 14.11
CA ASP A 137 -13.09 5.61 15.35
C ASP A 137 -12.89 4.11 15.07
N GLU A 138 -13.68 3.54 14.16
CA GLU A 138 -13.55 2.14 13.73
C GLU A 138 -12.20 1.91 13.03
N THR A 139 -11.79 2.82 12.15
CA THR A 139 -10.49 2.77 11.45
C THR A 139 -9.34 2.80 12.43
N LEU A 140 -9.41 3.69 13.42
CA LEU A 140 -8.38 3.84 14.45
C LEU A 140 -8.42 2.70 15.47
N SER A 141 -9.57 2.04 15.68
CA SER A 141 -9.67 0.89 16.60
C SER A 141 -8.89 -0.34 16.12
N LEU A 142 -8.69 -0.50 14.81
CA LEU A 142 -7.83 -1.55 14.25
C LEU A 142 -6.42 -1.46 14.80
N SER A 143 -6.01 -0.22 15.04
CA SER A 143 -4.73 0.13 15.60
C SER A 143 -4.61 -0.32 17.09
N GLN A 144 -5.61 -0.92 17.72
CA GLN A 144 -5.44 -1.42 19.10
C GLN A 144 -4.90 -2.85 19.15
N ASN A 145 -4.84 -3.54 18.00
CA ASN A 145 -4.50 -4.96 17.95
C ASN A 145 -3.00 -5.16 17.67
N PRO A 146 -2.31 -6.09 18.37
CA PRO A 146 -0.89 -6.31 18.14
C PRO A 146 -0.59 -6.84 16.73
N ALA A 147 0.25 -6.11 15.99
CA ALA A 147 0.65 -6.45 14.63
C ALA A 147 2.19 -6.67 14.55
N PRO A 148 2.71 -7.77 15.11
CA PRO A 148 4.15 -7.94 15.30
C PRO A 148 4.98 -8.09 14.02
N ALA A 149 4.32 -8.48 12.92
CA ALA A 149 4.95 -8.62 11.61
C ALA A 149 4.86 -7.34 10.75
N LEU A 150 4.10 -6.32 11.18
CA LEU A 150 3.79 -5.16 10.35
C LEU A 150 5.03 -4.27 10.15
N GLN A 151 5.34 -4.00 8.88
CA GLN A 151 6.46 -3.18 8.45
C GLN A 151 6.01 -1.85 7.84
N SER A 152 4.84 -1.84 7.19
CA SER A 152 4.30 -0.66 6.51
C SER A 152 2.84 -0.42 6.90
N LEU A 153 2.52 0.81 7.32
CA LEU A 153 1.17 1.25 7.67
C LEU A 153 0.82 2.53 6.92
N ALA A 154 -0.30 2.50 6.20
CA ALA A 154 -0.89 3.66 5.57
C ALA A 154 -2.35 3.80 6.03
N ILE A 155 -2.70 4.93 6.64
CA ILE A 155 -4.08 5.27 7.01
C ILE A 155 -4.42 6.62 6.40
N SER A 156 -5.54 6.70 5.70
CA SER A 156 -6.03 7.94 5.11
C SER A 156 -7.52 8.09 5.35
N ILE A 157 -7.94 9.21 5.94
CA ILE A 157 -9.35 9.49 6.24
C ILE A 157 -9.90 10.48 5.22
N TYR A 158 -11.05 10.16 4.64
CA TYR A 158 -11.69 10.94 3.59
C TYR A 158 -13.11 11.37 3.97
N HIS A 159 -13.53 12.53 3.49
CA HIS A 159 -14.93 12.90 3.43
C HIS A 159 -15.65 12.13 2.31
N ASN A 160 -16.99 12.13 2.35
CA ASN A 160 -17.82 11.45 1.34
C ASN A 160 -17.67 12.02 -0.08
N ASP A 161 -17.13 13.23 -0.21
CA ASP A 161 -16.84 13.86 -1.51
C ASP A 161 -15.47 13.45 -2.08
N GLY A 162 -14.74 12.56 -1.38
CA GLY A 162 -13.41 12.08 -1.77
C GLY A 162 -12.26 13.00 -1.36
N SER A 163 -12.52 14.13 -0.70
CA SER A 163 -11.46 14.98 -0.14
C SER A 163 -10.88 14.36 1.14
N ILE A 164 -9.58 14.54 1.38
CA ILE A 164 -8.94 14.07 2.63
C ILE A 164 -9.43 14.95 3.78
N ALA A 165 -9.85 14.31 4.87
CA ALA A 165 -10.30 14.99 6.07
C ALA A 165 -9.13 15.56 6.87
N PHE A 166 -9.31 16.74 7.45
CA PHE A 166 -8.35 17.29 8.41
C PHE A 166 -8.60 16.73 9.81
N ASP A 167 -7.52 16.48 10.53
CA ASP A 167 -7.57 16.14 11.95
C ASP A 167 -6.92 17.22 12.78
N ALA A 168 -7.71 17.88 13.62
CA ALA A 168 -7.19 18.68 14.71
C ALA A 168 -6.92 17.74 15.88
N ASP A 169 -5.67 17.71 16.38
CA ASP A 169 -5.07 16.87 17.45
C ASP A 169 -5.95 16.61 18.70
N ARG A 170 -7.11 15.98 18.51
CA ARG A 170 -8.10 15.65 19.54
C ARG A 170 -8.19 14.15 19.78
N TYR A 171 -7.60 13.34 18.89
CA TYR A 171 -7.76 11.88 18.83
C TYR A 171 -6.45 11.11 18.93
N THR A 172 -5.36 11.76 19.36
CA THR A 172 -4.00 11.21 19.42
C THR A 172 -3.85 9.95 20.29
N SER A 173 -4.74 9.73 21.26
CA SER A 173 -4.67 8.58 22.18
C SER A 173 -4.84 7.21 21.52
N TYR A 174 -5.56 7.11 20.38
CA TYR A 174 -5.83 5.81 19.75
C TYR A 174 -4.59 5.24 19.07
N MET A 175 -3.79 6.09 18.42
CA MET A 175 -2.62 5.67 17.65
C MET A 175 -1.48 5.15 18.53
N ILE A 176 -1.30 5.71 19.74
CA ILE A 176 -0.25 5.29 20.68
C ILE A 176 -0.26 3.79 20.94
N THR A 177 -1.45 3.18 21.05
CA THR A 177 -1.60 1.78 21.44
C THR A 177 -1.16 0.82 20.33
N PHE A 178 -1.39 1.15 19.06
CA PHE A 178 -0.90 0.33 17.93
C PHE A 178 0.59 0.31 17.83
N MET A 179 1.13 1.47 18.13
CA MET A 179 2.47 1.85 17.79
C MET A 179 3.47 1.18 18.74
N VAL A 180 3.06 0.97 19.99
CA VAL A 180 3.78 0.10 20.94
C VAL A 180 3.74 -1.38 20.52
N THR A 181 2.77 -1.79 19.69
CA THR A 181 2.50 -3.20 19.39
C THR A 181 2.92 -3.65 17.97
N ALA A 182 3.60 -2.78 17.21
CA ALA A 182 4.17 -3.06 15.88
C ALA A 182 5.70 -2.79 15.84
N PRO A 183 6.54 -3.63 16.49
CA PRO A 183 7.98 -3.38 16.65
C PRO A 183 8.80 -3.38 15.34
N ARG A 184 8.23 -3.93 14.27
CA ARG A 184 8.86 -4.00 12.94
C ARG A 184 8.46 -2.86 12.03
N LEU A 185 7.63 -1.92 12.48
CA LEU A 185 7.16 -0.82 11.65
C LEU A 185 8.35 0.07 11.23
N ARG A 186 8.46 0.31 9.93
CA ARG A 186 9.50 1.13 9.29
C ARG A 186 8.89 2.23 8.43
N GLU A 187 7.73 1.97 7.84
CA GLU A 187 7.06 2.90 6.96
C GLU A 187 5.71 3.31 7.55
N LEU A 188 5.48 4.61 7.64
CA LEU A 188 4.25 5.17 8.19
C LEU A 188 3.74 6.29 7.29
N THR A 189 2.50 6.15 6.79
CA THR A 189 1.79 7.18 6.03
C THR A 189 0.46 7.49 6.70
N LEU A 190 0.28 8.73 7.13
CA LEU A 190 -0.95 9.17 7.79
C LEU A 190 -1.49 10.44 7.12
N ASN A 191 -2.70 10.34 6.60
CA ASN A 191 -3.45 11.47 6.04
C ASN A 191 -4.72 11.69 6.85
N GLY A 192 -4.87 12.86 7.45
CA GLY A 192 -6.03 13.15 8.29
C GLY A 192 -6.02 12.36 9.60
N VAL A 193 -4.85 11.96 10.09
CA VAL A 193 -4.68 11.26 11.37
C VAL A 193 -3.47 11.83 12.12
N SER A 194 -3.72 12.41 13.29
CA SER A 194 -2.69 12.94 14.18
C SER A 194 -2.00 11.84 15.00
N ILE A 195 -0.71 12.06 15.31
CA ILE A 195 0.09 11.20 16.19
C ILE A 195 0.85 12.05 17.21
N PRO A 196 0.99 11.59 18.46
CA PRO A 196 1.85 12.27 19.41
C PRO A 196 3.30 12.26 18.95
N TRP A 197 3.92 13.42 18.99
CA TRP A 197 5.32 13.64 18.62
C TRP A 197 6.32 12.98 19.59
N ASP A 198 5.93 12.69 20.83
CA ASP A 198 6.76 12.02 21.84
C ASP A 198 6.79 10.48 21.68
N SER A 199 6.18 9.95 20.61
CA SER A 199 6.12 8.52 20.35
C SER A 199 7.50 7.92 20.08
N ALA A 200 7.85 6.84 20.77
CA ALA A 200 9.11 6.11 20.57
C ALA A 200 9.26 5.49 19.16
N LEU A 201 8.18 5.46 18.36
CA LEU A 201 8.17 4.98 16.99
C LEU A 201 9.14 5.69 16.06
N PHE A 202 9.26 7.01 16.22
CA PHE A 202 10.02 7.83 15.29
C PHE A 202 11.45 7.31 15.13
N ALA A 203 12.00 6.74 16.21
CA ALA A 203 13.33 6.14 16.24
C ALA A 203 13.52 4.94 15.29
N SER A 204 12.46 4.20 14.95
CA SER A 204 12.56 3.02 14.07
C SER A 204 12.12 3.27 12.64
N LEU A 205 11.50 4.43 12.34
CA LEU A 205 10.97 4.72 11.02
C LEU A 205 12.09 5.04 10.01
N THR A 206 11.95 4.49 8.82
CA THR A 206 12.75 4.81 7.63
C THR A 206 11.97 5.69 6.65
N SER A 207 10.64 5.60 6.66
CA SER A 207 9.76 6.44 5.85
C SER A 207 8.62 7.00 6.68
N LEU A 208 8.46 8.32 6.64
CA LEU A 208 7.38 9.03 7.32
C LEU A 208 6.69 9.98 6.35
N HIS A 209 5.40 9.76 6.13
CA HIS A 209 4.51 10.69 5.47
C HIS A 209 3.45 11.15 6.47
N LEU A 210 3.37 12.45 6.70
CA LEU A 210 2.32 13.07 7.51
C LEU A 210 1.59 14.15 6.70
N GLY A 211 0.27 14.01 6.62
CA GLY A 211 -0.58 14.79 5.76
C GLY A 211 -1.85 15.29 6.44
N TYR A 212 -2.30 16.51 6.13
CA TYR A 212 -3.65 17.00 6.45
C TYR A 212 -3.98 16.95 7.95
N VAL A 213 -3.09 17.48 8.77
CA VAL A 213 -3.17 17.42 10.24
C VAL A 213 -2.90 18.80 10.84
N GLU A 214 -3.60 19.12 11.93
CA GLU A 214 -3.47 20.37 12.65
C GLU A 214 -3.08 20.14 14.11
N TYR A 215 -1.98 20.74 14.54
CA TYR A 215 -1.49 20.68 15.92
C TYR A 215 -1.55 22.06 16.56
N TRP A 216 -2.50 22.25 17.48
CA TRP A 216 -2.75 23.55 18.11
C TRP A 216 -2.02 23.75 19.44
N GLY A 217 -1.19 22.79 19.87
CA GLY A 217 -0.40 22.89 21.09
C GLY A 217 0.75 23.90 20.97
N PRO A 218 1.06 24.68 22.03
CA PRO A 218 2.12 25.69 21.99
C PRO A 218 3.51 25.10 21.73
N ASP A 219 3.74 23.85 22.13
CA ASP A 219 5.02 23.15 21.98
C ASP A 219 5.10 22.25 20.74
N SER A 220 4.08 22.25 19.88
CA SER A 220 3.93 21.27 18.80
C SER A 220 5.12 21.23 17.83
N VAL A 221 5.67 22.40 17.45
CA VAL A 221 6.86 22.46 16.59
C VAL A 221 8.09 21.89 17.31
N CYS A 222 8.26 22.21 18.60
CA CYS A 222 9.38 21.73 19.40
C CYS A 222 9.33 20.21 19.55
N LEU A 223 8.14 19.67 19.78
CA LEU A 223 7.91 18.24 19.87
C LEU A 223 8.14 17.55 18.51
N LEU A 224 7.66 18.13 17.40
CA LEU A 224 7.96 17.65 16.05
C LEU A 224 9.48 17.62 15.79
N LEU A 225 10.22 18.68 16.11
CA LEU A 225 11.68 18.69 15.97
C LEU A 225 12.35 17.65 16.87
N GLY A 226 11.81 17.42 18.07
CA GLY A 226 12.24 16.35 18.97
C GLY A 226 12.02 14.96 18.36
N ALA A 227 10.85 14.73 17.79
CA ALA A 227 10.47 13.50 17.08
C ALA A 227 11.42 13.22 15.92
N LEU A 228 11.61 14.20 15.03
CA LEU A 228 12.51 14.09 13.89
C LEU A 228 13.96 13.87 14.33
N ARG A 229 14.39 14.47 15.45
CA ARG A 229 15.73 14.24 16.01
C ARG A 229 15.89 12.82 16.54
N ALA A 230 14.83 12.21 17.05
CA ALA A 230 14.84 10.80 17.45
C ALA A 230 14.86 9.86 16.24
N SER A 231 14.37 10.30 15.07
CA SER A 231 14.31 9.51 13.82
C SER A 231 15.67 9.35 13.12
N THR A 232 16.61 8.66 13.76
CA THR A 232 17.97 8.51 13.21
C THR A 232 18.05 7.66 11.94
N CYS A 233 17.06 6.81 11.68
CA CYS A 233 17.03 5.91 10.52
C CYS A 233 16.22 6.46 9.34
N LEU A 234 15.74 7.71 9.42
CA LEU A 234 14.80 8.25 8.43
C LEU A 234 15.49 8.51 7.08
N GLU A 235 14.96 7.88 6.05
CA GLU A 235 15.41 7.99 4.65
C GLU A 235 14.43 8.82 3.82
N TYR A 236 13.14 8.76 4.12
CA TYR A 236 12.09 9.48 3.41
C TYR A 236 11.21 10.26 4.38
N LEU A 237 11.11 11.58 4.17
CA LEU A 237 10.23 12.46 4.93
C LEU A 237 9.33 13.23 3.98
N CYS A 238 8.02 13.03 4.08
CA CYS A 238 7.00 13.79 3.38
C CYS A 238 6.10 14.50 4.39
N ILE A 239 5.98 15.81 4.27
CA ILE A 239 5.05 16.61 5.07
C ILE A 239 4.14 17.37 4.11
N GLU A 240 2.83 17.17 4.24
CA GLU A 240 1.82 17.76 3.36
C GLU A 240 0.71 18.42 4.18
N LYS A 241 0.42 19.71 3.97
CA LYS A 241 -0.69 20.40 4.67
C LYS A 241 -0.72 20.16 6.19
N LEU A 242 0.44 20.25 6.83
CA LEU A 242 0.59 20.24 8.28
C LEU A 242 0.39 21.68 8.81
N GLU A 243 -0.63 21.91 9.62
CA GLU A 243 -0.81 23.19 10.31
C GLU A 243 -0.33 23.05 11.75
N VAL A 244 0.46 24.00 12.22
CA VAL A 244 0.90 24.05 13.61
C VAL A 244 0.58 25.44 14.15
N ALA A 245 0.02 25.53 15.35
CA ALA A 245 -0.21 26.80 16.02
C ALA A 245 1.09 27.61 16.01
N MET A 246 0.97 28.88 15.60
CA MET A 246 2.09 29.76 15.40
C MET A 246 3.04 29.72 16.61
N TRP A 247 4.32 29.62 16.31
CA TRP A 247 5.40 29.86 17.26
C TRP A 247 5.16 31.18 18.00
N PHE A 248 4.73 31.11 19.24
CA PHE A 248 5.03 32.19 20.17
C PHE A 248 6.49 31.98 20.56
N GLU A 249 7.34 32.97 20.28
CA GLU A 249 8.75 32.99 20.64
C GLU A 249 8.91 32.77 22.16
N SER A 250 8.90 31.51 22.60
CA SER A 250 9.48 31.13 23.87
C SER A 250 10.98 31.06 23.63
N ALA A 251 11.67 32.13 24.02
CA ALA A 251 13.07 32.43 23.72
C ALA A 251 14.10 31.39 24.22
N ASP A 252 13.67 30.31 24.87
CA ASP A 252 14.55 29.36 25.58
C ASP A 252 14.64 27.97 24.94
N VAL A 253 13.95 27.68 23.84
CA VAL A 253 14.13 26.37 23.17
C VAL A 253 15.43 26.41 22.38
N ILE A 254 16.44 25.72 22.92
CA ILE A 254 17.72 25.51 22.27
C ILE A 254 17.45 24.85 20.91
N LYS A 255 17.60 25.67 19.87
CA LYS A 255 17.47 25.37 18.44
C LYS A 255 18.59 24.46 17.96
N LEU A 256 18.73 23.28 18.57
CA LEU A 256 19.68 22.29 18.10
C LEU A 256 19.21 21.79 16.73
N PRO A 257 20.08 21.81 15.71
CA PRO A 257 19.70 21.30 14.41
C PRO A 257 19.33 19.81 14.50
N VAL A 258 18.31 19.44 13.74
CA VAL A 258 17.88 18.07 13.50
C VAL A 258 18.75 17.53 12.38
N GLN A 259 19.62 16.56 12.72
CA GLN A 259 20.47 15.89 11.74
C GLN A 259 19.78 14.64 11.23
N LEU A 260 19.34 14.64 9.98
CA LEU A 260 18.73 13.49 9.33
C LEU A 260 19.76 12.82 8.41
N ALA A 261 20.78 12.19 9.01
CA ALA A 261 22.00 11.75 8.30
C ALA A 261 21.76 10.72 7.17
N HIS A 262 20.63 10.03 7.18
CA HIS A 262 20.26 9.02 6.19
C HIS A 262 19.19 9.50 5.20
N LEU A 263 18.76 10.76 5.31
CA LEU A 263 17.68 11.28 4.48
C LEU A 263 18.08 11.28 3.01
N GLN A 264 17.26 10.63 2.19
CA GLN A 264 17.41 10.58 0.75
C GLN A 264 16.43 11.54 0.07
N LEU A 265 15.22 11.66 0.62
CA LEU A 265 14.17 12.51 0.06
C LEU A 265 13.47 13.30 1.15
N LEU A 266 13.41 14.62 0.97
CA LEU A 266 12.58 15.53 1.74
C LEU A 266 11.55 16.16 0.81
N HIS A 267 10.27 15.86 1.04
CA HIS A 267 9.16 16.42 0.28
C HIS A 267 8.31 17.31 1.19
N ILE A 268 8.20 18.60 0.85
CA ILE A 268 7.42 19.56 1.62
C ILE A 268 6.34 20.17 0.71
N LYS A 269 5.08 19.79 0.94
CA LYS A 269 3.95 20.28 0.14
C LYS A 269 3.06 21.23 0.93
N GLN A 270 2.74 22.35 0.30
CA GLN A 270 1.65 23.24 0.72
C GLN A 270 1.83 23.78 2.15
N LEU A 271 3.07 24.17 2.46
CA LEU A 271 3.53 24.56 3.79
C LEU A 271 4.33 25.86 3.73
N GLN A 272 3.63 27.00 3.72
CA GLN A 272 4.27 28.32 3.60
C GLN A 272 5.09 28.68 4.87
N TRP A 273 4.59 28.31 6.05
CA TRP A 273 5.29 28.57 7.33
C TRP A 273 6.53 27.67 7.51
N LEU A 274 6.44 26.40 7.09
CA LEU A 274 7.48 25.40 7.30
C LEU A 274 8.81 25.76 6.62
N GLN A 275 8.76 26.47 5.49
CA GLN A 275 9.94 26.96 4.79
C GLN A 275 10.75 27.98 5.61
N HIS A 276 10.07 28.84 6.37
CA HIS A 276 10.71 29.87 7.18
C HIS A 276 11.06 29.37 8.57
N ASP A 277 10.21 28.52 9.14
CA ASP A 277 10.28 28.18 10.56
C ASP A 277 10.93 26.83 10.82
N LEU A 278 10.80 25.83 9.95
CA LEU A 278 11.32 24.49 10.23
C LEU A 278 12.62 24.18 9.48
N LEU A 279 12.68 24.51 8.19
CA LEU A 279 13.82 24.21 7.32
C LEU A 279 15.18 24.69 7.86
N PRO A 280 15.30 25.88 8.49
CA PRO A 280 16.58 26.32 9.05
C PRO A 280 17.15 25.38 10.13
N TYR A 281 16.30 24.53 10.73
CA TYR A 281 16.68 23.60 11.78
C TYR A 281 16.88 22.17 11.27
N ILE A 282 16.59 21.87 10.01
CA ILE A 282 16.84 20.54 9.43
C ILE A 282 18.14 20.55 8.64
N ILE A 283 19.08 19.71 9.05
CA ILE A 283 20.30 19.44 8.30
C ILE A 283 20.12 18.11 7.56
N ILE A 284 20.15 18.20 6.23
CA ILE A 284 20.05 17.05 5.32
C ILE A 284 21.40 16.77 4.64
N PRO A 285 21.72 15.50 4.32
CA PRO A 285 22.88 15.13 3.53
C PRO A 285 22.96 15.85 2.17
N PRO A 286 24.16 16.09 1.62
CA PRO A 286 24.32 16.67 0.28
C PRO A 286 23.73 15.80 -0.84
N SER A 287 23.56 14.51 -0.58
CA SER A 287 22.95 13.55 -1.50
C SER A 287 21.42 13.56 -1.47
N SER A 288 20.81 14.28 -0.54
CA SER A 288 19.35 14.34 -0.40
C SER A 288 18.72 15.14 -1.52
N GLN A 289 17.58 14.66 -2.01
CA GLN A 289 16.71 15.40 -2.92
C GLN A 289 15.69 16.20 -2.09
N LEU A 290 15.56 17.48 -2.43
CA LEU A 290 14.54 18.37 -1.86
C LEU A 290 13.50 18.66 -2.93
N GLU A 291 12.26 18.26 -2.69
CA GLU A 291 11.10 18.42 -3.58
C GLU A 291 9.99 19.28 -2.95
#